data_AF-A0A9D8X1N5-F1
#
_entry.id   AF-A0A9D8X1N5-F1
#
_cell.length_a   1.000
_cell.length_b   1.000
_cell.length_c   1.000
_cell.angle_alpha   90.00
_cell.angle_beta   90.00
_cell.angle_gamma   90.00
#
_symmetry.space_group_name_H-M   'P 1'
#
loop_
_entity.id
_entity.type
_entity.pdbx_description
1 polymer ?
#
loop_
_entity_poly.entity_id
_entity_poly.type
_entity_poly.pdbx_seq_one_letter_code
_entity_poly.pdbx_strand_id
1 'polypeptide(L)'
;MKKKTAIIIIVMMVFLLLLGVNGALLLLSARNSDSGIDRQLTKGQKYLEDEKYEEAAEVYREILAEDNRNVEAYQGLAQAYKANGEIKKARDIMEKGYQLTQDDALAGEITMLPWEEAGRKDKEIEWGDPGVEQAVRQMTGITDRDIMLSDLWEISDFYLYESNIRDLSDLENLPNITSLHLYNSEISDLTMLKDFDNLEELYLSGNQITDLKPLEKLSNLIWLDVSNNQIESIDSLKKLKNLVHLDLSNNRIMNIEVLEGLSDLEYLNLSGNQISDISVLRKMKQMDTLYLENLPVNDIQVISSMPRLRRLSLARDYIADYTVLQELSNLQELNLAYTNVNDLTVLQGLAKLTYLDISGVSISDLSSVSKIEYLKNR
;
A
#
# COMPACT_ATOMS: atom_id res chain seq x y z
N MET A 1 30.13 -25.53 -17.35
CA MET A 1 30.98 -24.47 -16.75
C MET A 1 31.30 -23.33 -17.70
N LYS A 2 31.84 -23.53 -18.92
CA LYS A 2 32.29 -22.41 -19.79
C LYS A 2 31.20 -21.43 -20.31
N LYS A 3 29.93 -21.85 -20.44
CA LYS A 3 28.82 -20.95 -20.83
C LYS A 3 28.30 -20.06 -19.67
N LYS A 4 28.35 -20.53 -18.42
CA LYS A 4 27.97 -19.74 -17.23
C LYS A 4 29.01 -18.65 -16.94
N THR A 5 30.30 -18.96 -17.10
CA THR A 5 31.38 -17.95 -16.98
C THR A 5 31.30 -16.88 -18.07
N ALA A 6 30.87 -17.22 -19.29
CA ALA A 6 30.70 -16.25 -20.38
C ALA A 6 29.52 -15.29 -20.15
N ILE A 7 28.40 -15.78 -19.59
CA ILE A 7 27.24 -14.94 -19.23
C ILE A 7 27.58 -14.04 -18.02
N ILE A 8 28.31 -14.56 -17.03
CA ILE A 8 28.82 -13.77 -15.89
C ILE A 8 29.76 -12.65 -16.35
N ILE A 9 30.66 -12.90 -17.31
CA ILE A 9 31.55 -11.87 -17.85
C ILE A 9 30.80 -10.85 -18.72
N ILE A 10 29.79 -11.27 -19.48
CA ILE A 10 28.98 -10.37 -20.32
C ILE A 10 28.06 -9.49 -19.45
N VAL A 11 27.45 -10.03 -18.39
CA VAL A 11 26.64 -9.25 -17.44
C VAL A 11 27.52 -8.34 -16.57
N MET A 12 28.69 -8.80 -16.09
CA MET A 12 29.69 -7.94 -15.43
C MET A 12 30.22 -6.85 -16.36
N MET A 13 30.42 -7.10 -17.66
CA MET A 13 30.85 -6.07 -18.61
C MET A 13 29.75 -5.05 -18.88
N VAL A 14 28.49 -5.47 -18.98
CA VAL A 14 27.33 -4.56 -19.15
C VAL A 14 27.06 -3.74 -17.87
N PHE A 15 27.34 -4.29 -16.68
CA PHE A 15 27.22 -3.58 -15.39
C PHE A 15 28.42 -2.69 -15.05
N LEU A 16 29.66 -3.10 -15.36
CA LEU A 16 30.82 -2.20 -15.34
C LEU A 16 30.69 -1.10 -16.40
N LEU A 17 29.94 -1.34 -17.48
CA LEU A 17 29.54 -0.30 -18.43
C LEU A 17 28.49 0.64 -17.84
N LEU A 18 27.56 0.22 -16.97
CA LEU A 18 26.59 1.12 -16.32
C LEU A 18 27.20 1.89 -15.12
N LEU A 19 27.96 1.22 -14.26
CA LEU A 19 28.80 1.83 -13.22
C LEU A 19 29.85 2.78 -13.84
N GLY A 20 30.45 2.34 -14.94
CA GLY A 20 31.43 3.10 -15.70
C GLY A 20 30.81 4.22 -16.54
N VAL A 21 29.56 4.13 -16.98
CA VAL A 21 28.90 5.22 -17.74
C VAL A 21 28.40 6.31 -16.80
N ASN A 22 27.79 5.99 -15.66
CA ASN A 22 27.45 7.02 -14.66
C ASN A 22 28.70 7.57 -13.96
N GLY A 23 29.67 6.72 -13.60
CA GLY A 23 30.95 7.14 -13.03
C GLY A 23 31.85 7.90 -14.01
N ALA A 24 31.85 7.56 -15.31
CA ALA A 24 32.56 8.33 -16.32
C ALA A 24 31.83 9.62 -16.69
N LEU A 25 30.48 9.67 -16.65
CA LEU A 25 29.75 10.93 -16.75
C LEU A 25 30.08 11.87 -15.58
N LEU A 26 30.17 11.35 -14.35
CA LEU A 26 30.63 12.07 -13.14
C LEU A 26 32.08 12.55 -13.26
N LEU A 27 33.00 11.71 -13.76
CA LEU A 27 34.39 12.13 -14.00
C LEU A 27 34.53 13.12 -15.16
N LEU A 28 33.62 13.10 -16.14
CA LEU A 28 33.59 14.03 -17.26
C LEU A 28 32.93 15.37 -16.90
N SER A 29 31.95 15.40 -16.00
CA SER A 29 31.37 16.65 -15.46
C SER A 29 32.32 17.33 -14.48
N ALA A 30 32.95 16.57 -13.55
CA ALA A 30 33.93 17.07 -12.59
C ALA A 30 35.23 17.57 -13.23
N ARG A 31 35.52 17.18 -14.49
CA ARG A 31 36.72 17.67 -15.20
C ARG A 31 36.62 19.14 -15.60
N ASN A 32 35.44 19.77 -15.47
CA ASN A 32 35.18 21.14 -15.90
C ASN A 32 34.66 22.09 -14.79
N SER A 33 34.50 21.64 -13.54
CA SER A 33 34.16 22.51 -12.39
C SER A 33 35.14 22.31 -11.23
N ASP A 34 35.80 23.39 -10.80
CA ASP A 34 36.75 23.40 -9.67
C ASP A 34 36.04 23.87 -8.39
N SER A 35 34.93 23.21 -8.02
CA SER A 35 34.18 23.53 -6.80
C SER A 35 34.59 22.62 -5.62
N GLY A 36 34.43 23.11 -4.39
CA GLY A 36 34.71 22.32 -3.18
C GLY A 36 33.82 21.07 -3.06
N ILE A 37 32.57 21.19 -3.51
CA ILE A 37 31.57 20.12 -3.50
C ILE A 37 31.99 18.97 -4.43
N ASP A 38 32.52 19.25 -5.63
CA ASP A 38 32.97 18.21 -6.57
C ASP A 38 34.07 17.32 -5.97
N ARG A 39 34.97 17.93 -5.17
CA ARG A 39 36.01 17.20 -4.44
C ARG A 39 35.43 16.34 -3.33
N GLN A 40 34.42 16.83 -2.62
CA GLN A 40 33.73 16.07 -1.59
C GLN A 40 32.92 14.92 -2.19
N LEU A 41 32.20 15.12 -3.29
CA LEU A 41 31.49 14.06 -4.01
C LEU A 41 32.45 12.94 -4.44
N THR A 42 33.60 13.32 -5.02
CA THR A 42 34.67 12.36 -5.39
C THR A 42 35.21 11.61 -4.16
N LYS A 43 35.37 12.31 -3.03
CA LYS A 43 35.84 11.71 -1.77
C LYS A 43 34.82 10.72 -1.18
N GLY A 44 33.53 11.09 -1.18
CA GLY A 44 32.44 10.22 -0.75
C GLY A 44 32.37 8.96 -1.59
N GLN A 45 32.48 9.10 -2.92
CA GLN A 45 32.50 7.97 -3.85
C GLN A 45 33.68 7.03 -3.58
N LYS A 46 34.87 7.60 -3.35
CA LYS A 46 36.04 6.81 -2.99
C LYS A 46 35.84 6.03 -1.68
N TYR A 47 35.17 6.62 -0.69
CA TYR A 47 34.85 5.89 0.54
C TYR A 47 33.84 4.77 0.32
N LEU A 48 32.86 4.94 -0.57
CA LEU A 48 31.97 3.84 -0.98
C LEU A 48 32.76 2.69 -1.62
N GLU A 49 33.69 3.00 -2.53
CA GLU A 49 34.57 2.01 -3.17
C GLU A 49 35.50 1.29 -2.18
N ASP A 50 35.96 2.01 -1.15
CA ASP A 50 36.82 1.49 -0.09
C ASP A 50 36.01 0.80 1.04
N GLU A 51 34.70 0.59 0.88
CA GLU A 51 33.77 -0.01 1.86
C GLU A 51 33.67 0.74 3.21
N LYS A 52 33.94 2.06 3.19
CA LYS A 52 33.90 2.97 4.35
C LYS A 52 32.59 3.74 4.39
N TYR A 53 31.50 3.02 4.66
CA TYR A 53 30.15 3.55 4.48
C TYR A 53 29.79 4.65 5.48
N GLU A 54 30.29 4.60 6.72
CA GLU A 54 30.04 5.66 7.70
C GLU A 54 30.74 6.97 7.31
N GLU A 55 31.99 6.88 6.86
CA GLU A 55 32.77 8.03 6.38
C GLU A 55 32.21 8.58 5.06
N ALA A 56 31.72 7.72 4.16
CA ALA A 56 31.00 8.15 2.97
C ALA A 56 29.72 8.92 3.35
N ALA A 57 28.92 8.38 4.26
CA ALA A 57 27.69 9.01 4.73
C ALA A 57 27.96 10.37 5.39
N GLU A 58 29.04 10.51 6.16
CA GLU A 58 29.44 11.78 6.75
C GLU A 58 29.75 12.84 5.68
N VAL A 59 30.53 12.48 4.66
CA VAL A 59 30.87 13.38 3.56
C VAL A 59 29.61 13.85 2.81
N TYR A 60 28.68 12.95 2.50
CA TYR A 60 27.44 13.35 1.82
C TYR A 60 26.51 14.18 2.70
N ARG A 61 26.47 13.95 4.03
CA ARG A 61 25.74 14.82 4.96
C ARG A 61 26.35 16.22 5.03
N GLU A 62 27.68 16.35 4.99
CA GLU A 62 28.35 17.65 4.92
C GLU A 62 27.97 18.40 3.64
N ILE A 63 27.97 17.72 2.49
CA ILE A 63 27.51 18.32 1.22
C ILE A 63 26.06 18.78 1.34
N LEU A 64 25.16 17.96 1.88
CA LEU A 64 23.75 18.31 2.05
C LEU A 64 23.51 19.42 3.10
N ALA A 65 24.46 19.68 3.99
CA ALA A 65 24.41 20.81 4.91
C ALA A 65 24.80 22.12 4.21
N GLU A 66 25.66 22.05 3.19
CA GLU A 66 26.06 23.20 2.36
C GLU A 66 25.10 23.46 1.19
N ASP A 67 24.66 22.39 0.51
CA ASP A 67 23.70 22.39 -0.59
C ASP A 67 22.65 21.29 -0.40
N ASN A 68 21.54 21.67 0.25
CA ASN A 68 20.46 20.74 0.60
C ASN A 68 19.57 20.30 -0.59
N ARG A 69 19.87 20.75 -1.81
CA ARG A 69 19.20 20.31 -3.06
C ARG A 69 20.14 19.50 -3.95
N ASN A 70 21.31 19.10 -3.46
CA ASN A 70 22.28 18.31 -4.21
C ASN A 70 21.79 16.85 -4.39
N VAL A 71 21.32 16.53 -5.60
CA VAL A 71 20.78 15.21 -5.97
C VAL A 71 21.82 14.11 -5.80
N GLU A 72 23.06 14.34 -6.23
CA GLU A 72 24.15 13.38 -6.18
C GLU A 72 24.53 13.03 -4.72
N ALA A 73 24.48 14.00 -3.82
CA ALA A 73 24.71 13.76 -2.40
C ALA A 73 23.57 12.99 -1.73
N TYR A 74 22.31 13.20 -2.12
CA TYR A 74 21.21 12.34 -1.69
C TYR A 74 21.40 10.89 -2.15
N GLN A 75 21.78 10.69 -3.41
CA GLN A 75 22.05 9.35 -3.96
C GLN A 75 23.24 8.68 -3.27
N GLY A 76 24.35 9.40 -3.09
CA GLY A 76 25.54 8.88 -2.42
C GLY A 76 25.29 8.57 -0.94
N LEU A 77 24.53 9.41 -0.24
CA LEU A 77 24.13 9.16 1.15
C LEU A 77 23.21 7.95 1.26
N ALA A 78 22.24 7.83 0.36
CA ALA A 78 21.36 6.68 0.29
C ALA A 78 22.16 5.40 -0.01
N GLN A 79 23.14 5.44 -0.92
CA GLN A 79 24.04 4.32 -1.20
C GLN A 79 24.87 3.94 0.04
N ALA A 80 25.39 4.91 0.78
CA ALA A 80 26.14 4.66 2.00
C ALA A 80 25.27 3.98 3.08
N TYR A 81 24.06 4.51 3.32
CA TYR A 81 23.11 3.87 4.25
C TYR A 81 22.68 2.48 3.77
N LYS A 82 22.44 2.32 2.47
CA LYS A 82 22.06 1.06 1.85
C LYS A 82 23.15 0.00 2.06
N ALA A 83 24.41 0.34 1.77
CA ALA A 83 25.55 -0.54 1.95
C ALA A 83 25.85 -0.85 3.43
N ASN A 84 25.53 0.06 4.34
CA ASN A 84 25.61 -0.18 5.79
C ASN A 84 24.41 -0.98 6.35
N GLY A 85 23.49 -1.44 5.50
CA GLY A 85 22.30 -2.18 5.90
C GLY A 85 21.18 -1.33 6.53
N GLU A 86 21.31 -0.01 6.50
CA GLU A 86 20.35 0.96 7.02
C GLU A 86 19.31 1.35 5.95
N ILE A 87 18.62 0.35 5.39
CA ILE A 87 17.74 0.50 4.21
C ILE A 87 16.65 1.56 4.43
N LYS A 88 16.07 1.62 5.63
CA LYS A 88 15.10 2.65 6.00
C LYS A 88 15.70 4.06 5.90
N LYS A 89 16.91 4.28 6.43
CA LYS A 89 17.58 5.58 6.31
C LYS A 89 17.91 5.91 4.85
N ALA A 90 18.30 4.91 4.05
CA ALA A 90 18.54 5.10 2.63
C ALA A 90 17.28 5.59 1.91
N ARG A 91 16.14 4.96 2.16
CA ARG A 91 14.85 5.39 1.60
C ARG A 91 14.44 6.77 2.09
N ASP A 92 14.47 7.01 3.40
CA ASP A 92 14.04 8.28 3.99
C ASP A 92 14.84 9.46 3.40
N ILE A 93 16.13 9.24 3.10
CA ILE A 93 16.98 10.21 2.42
C ILE A 93 16.62 10.41 0.96
N MET A 94 16.32 9.34 0.21
CA MET A 94 15.84 9.43 -1.17
C MET A 94 14.52 10.20 -1.26
N GLU A 95 13.56 9.87 -0.39
CA GLU A 95 12.25 10.55 -0.33
C GLU A 95 12.40 12.02 0.07
N LYS A 96 13.18 12.31 1.11
CA LYS A 96 13.50 13.69 1.50
C LYS A 96 14.14 14.47 0.35
N GLY A 97 15.07 13.84 -0.37
CA GLY A 97 15.70 14.41 -1.54
C GLY A 97 14.67 14.75 -2.62
N TYR A 98 13.82 13.79 -2.99
CA TYR A 98 12.74 13.98 -3.96
C TYR A 98 11.79 15.13 -3.57
N GLN A 99 11.35 15.19 -2.32
CA GLN A 99 10.46 16.26 -1.85
C GLN A 99 11.08 17.66 -2.05
N LEU A 100 12.40 17.80 -1.88
CA LEU A 100 13.12 19.07 -1.98
C LEU A 100 13.57 19.43 -3.40
N THR A 101 13.91 18.43 -4.22
CA THR A 101 14.45 18.65 -5.57
C THR A 101 13.39 18.51 -6.65
N GLN A 102 12.35 17.69 -6.41
CA GLN A 102 11.40 17.19 -7.41
C GLN A 102 12.11 16.50 -8.59
N ASP A 103 13.28 15.91 -8.32
CA ASP A 103 14.11 15.26 -9.32
C ASP A 103 13.77 13.76 -9.41
N ASP A 104 13.40 13.31 -10.59
CA ASP A 104 12.96 11.93 -10.84
C ASP A 104 14.07 10.89 -10.57
N ALA A 105 15.35 11.28 -10.54
CA ALA A 105 16.45 10.39 -10.13
C ALA A 105 16.39 10.01 -8.63
N LEU A 106 15.53 10.69 -7.87
CA LEU A 106 15.18 10.41 -6.49
C LEU A 106 13.74 9.88 -6.34
N ALA A 107 12.97 9.84 -7.43
CA ALA A 107 11.58 9.39 -7.47
C ALA A 107 11.48 7.93 -7.88
N GLY A 108 10.85 7.11 -7.04
CA GLY A 108 10.42 5.76 -7.42
C GLY A 108 11.47 4.67 -7.22
N GLU A 109 10.99 3.59 -6.59
CA GLU A 109 11.69 2.37 -6.18
C GLU A 109 12.94 2.62 -5.32
N ILE A 110 12.81 2.24 -4.04
CA ILE A 110 13.93 1.75 -3.25
C ILE A 110 14.54 0.65 -4.12
N THR A 111 15.54 0.98 -4.93
CA THR A 111 16.24 -0.03 -5.71
C THR A 111 16.82 -0.95 -4.67
N MET A 112 16.24 -2.14 -4.55
CA MET A 112 16.70 -3.16 -3.63
C MET A 112 18.20 -3.37 -3.88
N LEU A 113 18.97 -3.66 -2.83
CA LEU A 113 20.28 -4.27 -3.04
C LEU A 113 19.99 -5.75 -3.27
N PRO A 114 20.20 -6.31 -4.48
CA PRO A 114 20.06 -7.75 -4.67
C PRO A 114 20.87 -8.48 -3.62
N TRP A 115 20.42 -9.64 -3.16
CA TRP A 115 21.13 -10.41 -2.14
C TRP A 115 22.63 -10.55 -2.43
N GLU A 116 23.02 -10.78 -3.70
CA GLU A 116 24.42 -10.92 -4.12
C GLU A 116 25.26 -9.65 -3.94
N GLU A 117 24.62 -8.48 -3.97
CA GLU A 117 25.24 -7.17 -3.79
C GLU A 117 25.16 -6.70 -2.34
N ALA A 118 24.37 -7.36 -1.49
CA ALA A 118 24.14 -6.96 -0.10
C ALA A 118 25.39 -7.07 0.79
N GLY A 119 26.40 -7.83 0.36
CA GLY A 119 27.64 -8.07 1.13
C GLY A 119 27.39 -8.77 2.47
N ARG A 120 26.16 -9.21 2.74
CA ARG A 120 25.76 -9.84 4.00
C ARG A 120 26.20 -11.30 4.01
N LYS A 121 26.64 -11.75 5.18
CA LYS A 121 26.85 -13.18 5.41
C LYS A 121 25.49 -13.85 5.52
N ASP A 122 25.27 -14.87 4.69
CA ASP A 122 24.07 -15.70 4.83
C ASP A 122 24.05 -16.41 6.18
N LYS A 123 22.88 -16.43 6.81
CA LYS A 123 22.67 -17.05 8.11
C LYS A 123 21.27 -17.65 8.19
N GLU A 124 21.15 -18.69 8.99
CA GLU A 124 19.86 -19.24 9.39
C GLU A 124 19.03 -18.18 10.13
N ILE A 125 17.73 -18.18 9.89
CA ILE A 125 16.77 -17.39 10.64
C ILE A 125 16.38 -18.18 11.90
N GLU A 126 16.63 -17.59 13.07
CA GLU A 126 16.15 -18.11 14.35
C GLU A 126 14.72 -17.60 14.57
N TRP A 127 13.74 -18.51 14.58
CA TRP A 127 12.32 -18.18 14.70
C TRP A 127 11.90 -18.05 16.17
N GLY A 128 11.44 -16.87 16.56
CA GLY A 128 10.82 -16.60 17.85
C GLY A 128 9.34 -17.01 17.90
N ASP A 129 8.63 -16.89 16.79
CA ASP A 129 7.23 -17.28 16.66
C ASP A 129 7.07 -18.51 15.73
N PRO A 130 6.62 -19.67 16.25
CA PRO A 130 6.49 -20.89 15.44
C PRO A 130 5.40 -20.78 14.36
N GLY A 131 4.43 -19.87 14.54
CA GLY A 131 3.43 -19.55 13.54
C GLY A 131 4.03 -18.85 12.33
N VAL A 132 4.94 -17.90 12.56
CA VAL A 132 5.68 -17.24 11.49
C VAL A 132 6.54 -18.24 10.74
N GLU A 133 7.30 -19.10 11.45
CA GLU A 133 8.08 -20.15 10.80
C GLU A 133 7.21 -21.04 9.91
N GLN A 134 6.08 -21.53 10.44
CA GLN A 134 5.16 -22.38 9.71
C GLN A 134 4.67 -21.71 8.43
N ALA A 135 4.21 -20.46 8.53
CA ALA A 135 3.73 -19.70 7.39
C ALA A 135 4.83 -19.49 6.33
N VAL A 136 6.04 -19.11 6.75
CA VAL A 136 7.17 -18.90 5.84
C VAL A 136 7.57 -20.21 5.15
N ARG A 137 7.54 -21.36 5.85
CA ARG A 137 7.79 -22.67 5.24
C ARG A 137 6.72 -23.02 4.20
N GLN A 138 5.45 -22.72 4.46
CA GLN A 138 4.38 -22.92 3.49
C GLN A 138 4.55 -22.03 2.25
N MET A 139 4.87 -20.76 2.47
CA MET A 139 5.07 -19.76 1.42
C MET A 139 6.28 -20.10 0.53
N THR A 140 7.41 -20.48 1.13
CA THR A 140 8.67 -20.75 0.41
C THR A 140 8.75 -22.18 -0.14
N GLY A 141 8.01 -23.13 0.44
CA GLY A 141 8.11 -24.55 0.17
C GLY A 141 9.35 -25.23 0.77
N ILE A 142 10.16 -24.52 1.56
CA ILE A 142 11.40 -25.04 2.15
C ILE A 142 11.05 -25.89 3.40
N THR A 143 11.18 -27.20 3.25
CA THR A 143 10.79 -28.18 4.30
C THR A 143 11.88 -29.17 4.67
N ASP A 144 12.96 -29.25 3.88
CA ASP A 144 14.05 -30.23 4.01
C ASP A 144 15.35 -29.62 4.55
N ARG A 145 15.36 -28.31 4.82
CA ARG A 145 16.48 -27.57 5.41
C ARG A 145 15.98 -26.35 6.20
N ASP A 146 16.91 -25.71 6.88
CA ASP A 146 16.68 -24.44 7.56
C ASP A 146 16.49 -23.30 6.55
N ILE A 147 15.68 -22.31 6.94
CA ILE A 147 15.43 -21.12 6.13
C ILE A 147 16.56 -20.13 6.41
N MET A 148 17.17 -19.64 5.33
CA MET A 148 18.29 -18.72 5.35
C MET A 148 17.79 -17.30 5.07
N LEU A 149 18.54 -16.29 5.52
CA LEU A 149 18.23 -14.88 5.25
C LEU A 149 18.12 -14.61 3.74
N SER A 150 18.97 -15.24 2.94
CA SER A 150 18.95 -15.16 1.47
C SER A 150 17.65 -15.66 0.84
N ASP A 151 16.95 -16.61 1.49
CA ASP A 151 15.70 -17.17 0.96
C ASP A 151 14.55 -16.15 1.01
N LEU A 152 14.61 -15.21 1.95
CA LEU A 152 13.54 -14.23 2.19
C LEU A 152 13.90 -12.82 1.74
N TRP A 153 15.17 -12.58 1.38
CA TRP A 153 15.71 -11.25 1.16
C TRP A 153 14.91 -10.45 0.14
N GLU A 154 14.56 -11.08 -0.98
CA GLU A 154 13.88 -10.45 -2.12
C GLU A 154 12.34 -10.48 -1.99
N ILE A 155 11.80 -11.12 -0.95
CA ILE A 155 10.35 -11.30 -0.82
C ILE A 155 9.72 -10.01 -0.27
N SER A 156 8.72 -9.51 -1.01
CA SER A 156 7.92 -8.34 -0.63
C SER A 156 6.58 -8.67 0.00
N ASP A 157 6.01 -9.81 -0.39
CA ASP A 157 4.66 -10.24 -0.03
C ASP A 157 4.72 -11.45 0.88
N PHE A 158 4.31 -11.27 2.13
CA PHE A 158 4.31 -12.34 3.12
C PHE A 158 2.88 -12.81 3.42
N TYR A 159 2.65 -14.08 3.11
CA TYR A 159 1.39 -14.76 3.34
C TYR A 159 1.43 -15.53 4.66
N LEU A 160 0.92 -14.90 5.71
CA LEU A 160 1.03 -15.29 7.12
C LEU A 160 -0.33 -15.67 7.75
N TYR A 161 -1.30 -16.01 6.91
CA TYR A 161 -2.67 -16.32 7.34
C TYR A 161 -2.78 -17.66 8.08
N GLU A 162 -3.82 -17.80 8.91
CA GLU A 162 -4.18 -19.03 9.64
C GLU A 162 -3.07 -19.60 10.55
N SER A 163 -2.09 -18.77 10.95
CA SER A 163 -0.83 -19.26 11.54
C SER A 163 -0.65 -18.96 13.04
N ASN A 164 -1.68 -18.52 13.77
CA ASN A 164 -1.63 -18.27 15.23
C ASN A 164 -0.42 -17.39 15.67
N ILE A 165 -0.12 -16.39 14.84
CA ILE A 165 1.02 -15.48 14.99
C ILE A 165 0.75 -14.50 16.12
N ARG A 166 1.75 -14.32 16.98
CA ARG A 166 1.74 -13.37 18.10
C ARG A 166 2.85 -12.33 18.01
N ASP A 167 3.92 -12.64 17.30
CA ASP A 167 5.08 -11.76 17.12
C ASP A 167 5.59 -11.83 15.68
N LEU A 168 6.03 -10.69 15.13
CA LEU A 168 6.61 -10.56 13.80
C LEU A 168 8.08 -10.12 13.84
N SER A 169 8.71 -10.12 15.03
CA SER A 169 10.11 -9.71 15.21
C SER A 169 11.09 -10.45 14.29
N ASP A 170 10.75 -11.69 13.92
CA ASP A 170 11.54 -12.53 13.02
C ASP A 170 11.69 -11.92 11.60
N LEU A 171 10.75 -11.06 11.21
CA LEU A 171 10.69 -10.44 9.89
C LEU A 171 11.16 -8.98 9.87
N GLU A 172 11.39 -8.34 11.03
CA GLU A 172 11.72 -6.89 11.15
C GLU A 172 12.96 -6.46 10.34
N ASN A 173 13.89 -7.38 10.06
CA ASN A 173 15.13 -7.08 9.34
C ASN A 173 15.06 -7.34 7.83
N LEU A 174 13.88 -7.74 7.32
CA LEU A 174 13.67 -7.99 5.89
C LEU A 174 13.31 -6.68 5.19
N PRO A 175 14.16 -6.19 4.27
CA PRO A 175 14.08 -4.82 3.79
C PRO A 175 12.91 -4.55 2.85
N ASN A 176 12.32 -5.60 2.27
CA ASN A 176 11.40 -5.50 1.14
C ASN A 176 9.94 -5.72 1.49
N ILE A 177 9.61 -5.99 2.74
CA ILE A 177 8.22 -6.27 3.12
C ILE A 177 7.39 -5.01 2.92
N THR A 178 6.56 -5.05 1.88
CA THR A 178 5.58 -4.01 1.52
C THR A 178 4.15 -4.53 1.64
N SER A 179 3.95 -5.85 1.62
CA SER A 179 2.64 -6.48 1.73
C SER A 179 2.63 -7.57 2.80
N LEU A 180 1.68 -7.48 3.74
CA LEU A 180 1.43 -8.50 4.76
C LEU A 180 -0.01 -9.00 4.70
N HIS A 181 -0.16 -10.31 4.53
CA HIS A 181 -1.45 -11.00 4.61
C HIS A 181 -1.55 -11.80 5.91
N LEU A 182 -2.43 -11.36 6.81
CA LEU A 182 -2.60 -11.86 8.17
C LEU A 182 -4.07 -12.18 8.46
N TYR A 183 -4.85 -12.58 7.44
CA TYR A 183 -6.26 -12.88 7.58
C TYR A 183 -6.53 -14.16 8.39
N ASN A 184 -7.64 -14.20 9.12
CA ASN A 184 -8.11 -15.35 9.90
C ASN A 184 -7.07 -15.94 10.88
N SER A 185 -6.31 -15.08 11.56
CA SER A 185 -5.18 -15.49 12.43
C SER A 185 -5.44 -15.24 13.92
N GLU A 186 -6.68 -14.96 14.32
CA GLU A 186 -7.08 -14.63 15.71
C GLU A 186 -6.31 -13.44 16.32
N ILE A 187 -5.78 -12.54 15.49
CA ILE A 187 -4.98 -11.39 15.94
C ILE A 187 -5.88 -10.38 16.65
N SER A 188 -5.49 -9.93 17.84
CA SER A 188 -6.16 -8.85 18.55
C SER A 188 -5.26 -7.65 18.82
N ASP A 189 -3.95 -7.86 18.81
CA ASP A 189 -2.93 -6.84 19.11
C ASP A 189 -2.08 -6.58 17.86
N LEU A 190 -2.07 -5.33 17.39
CA LEU A 190 -1.34 -4.90 16.20
C LEU A 190 0.04 -4.30 16.53
N THR A 191 0.48 -4.31 17.80
CA THR A 191 1.78 -3.76 18.19
C THR A 191 2.97 -4.48 17.53
N MET A 192 2.78 -5.71 17.06
CA MET A 192 3.77 -6.42 16.24
C MET A 192 4.07 -5.75 14.89
N LEU A 193 3.24 -4.81 14.43
CA LEU A 193 3.45 -4.09 13.16
C LEU A 193 4.31 -2.82 13.31
N LYS A 194 4.78 -2.50 14.52
CA LYS A 194 5.38 -1.19 14.87
C LYS A 194 6.61 -0.79 14.04
N ASP A 195 7.33 -1.75 13.46
CA ASP A 195 8.60 -1.54 12.74
C ASP A 195 8.45 -1.72 11.21
N PHE A 196 7.25 -2.05 10.73
CA PHE A 196 6.96 -2.26 9.31
C PHE A 196 6.53 -0.97 8.61
N ASP A 197 7.30 0.11 8.79
CA ASP A 197 6.98 1.44 8.23
C ASP A 197 6.97 1.48 6.69
N ASN A 198 7.38 0.39 6.03
CA ASN A 198 7.42 0.24 4.57
C ASN A 198 6.13 -0.36 4.00
N LEU A 199 5.17 -0.74 4.84
CA LEU A 199 3.96 -1.38 4.34
C LEU A 199 3.13 -0.44 3.47
N GLU A 200 2.79 -0.96 2.31
CA GLU A 200 1.87 -0.38 1.34
C GLU A 200 0.54 -1.15 1.35
N GLU A 201 0.58 -2.46 1.59
CA GLU A 201 -0.61 -3.31 1.65
C GLU A 201 -0.68 -4.10 2.96
N LEU A 202 -1.85 -4.06 3.61
CA LEU A 202 -2.07 -4.78 4.85
C LEU A 202 -3.46 -5.42 4.88
N TYR A 203 -3.50 -6.75 5.00
CA TYR A 203 -4.72 -7.54 5.02
C TYR A 203 -4.88 -8.24 6.37
N LEU A 204 -5.87 -7.82 7.14
CA LEU A 204 -6.16 -8.24 8.51
C LEU A 204 -7.61 -8.71 8.68
N SER A 205 -8.27 -9.11 7.59
CA SER A 205 -9.65 -9.57 7.62
C SER A 205 -9.85 -10.79 8.53
N GLY A 206 -10.98 -10.85 9.24
CA GLY A 206 -11.38 -12.05 10.00
C GLY A 206 -10.56 -12.29 11.27
N ASN A 207 -10.15 -11.21 11.93
CA ASN A 207 -9.39 -11.25 13.18
C ASN A 207 -10.25 -10.78 14.37
N GLN A 208 -9.62 -10.50 15.51
CA GLN A 208 -10.26 -10.06 16.75
C GLN A 208 -9.82 -8.62 17.12
N ILE A 209 -9.53 -7.79 16.11
CA ILE A 209 -8.97 -6.45 16.30
C ILE A 209 -10.05 -5.51 16.81
N THR A 210 -9.71 -4.75 17.85
CA THR A 210 -10.54 -3.65 18.39
C THR A 210 -9.83 -2.29 18.35
N ASP A 211 -8.49 -2.29 18.35
CA ASP A 211 -7.67 -1.07 18.40
C ASP A 211 -6.75 -0.97 17.16
N LEU A 212 -6.91 0.11 16.40
CA LEU A 212 -6.12 0.42 15.20
C LEU A 212 -4.96 1.38 15.47
N LYS A 213 -4.76 1.82 16.72
CA LYS A 213 -3.71 2.78 17.08
C LYS A 213 -2.30 2.40 16.61
N PRO A 214 -1.88 1.12 16.62
CA PRO A 214 -0.57 0.75 16.08
C PRO A 214 -0.39 1.08 14.59
N LEU A 215 -1.47 1.22 13.82
CA LEU A 215 -1.41 1.56 12.39
C LEU A 215 -1.11 3.04 12.13
N GLU A 216 -1.19 3.94 13.11
CA GLU A 216 -1.04 5.40 12.90
C GLU A 216 0.27 5.83 12.25
N LYS A 217 1.31 4.99 12.35
CA LYS A 217 2.66 5.27 11.82
C LYS A 217 2.89 4.69 10.43
N LEU A 218 2.01 3.81 9.94
CA LEU A 218 2.15 3.13 8.65
C LEU A 218 1.66 4.04 7.51
N SER A 219 2.23 5.24 7.40
CA SER A 219 1.76 6.29 6.49
C SER A 219 1.90 5.94 5.01
N ASN A 220 2.65 4.89 4.68
CA ASN A 220 2.83 4.40 3.32
C ASN A 220 1.69 3.48 2.85
N LEU A 221 0.74 3.12 3.73
CA LEU A 221 -0.38 2.26 3.36
C LEU A 221 -1.23 2.90 2.24
N ILE A 222 -1.40 2.11 1.18
CA ILE A 222 -2.25 2.36 0.02
C ILE A 222 -3.49 1.46 0.09
N TRP A 223 -3.31 0.23 0.57
CA TRP A 223 -4.36 -0.77 0.72
C TRP A 223 -4.48 -1.24 2.17
N LEU A 224 -5.69 -1.14 2.72
CA LEU A 224 -6.00 -1.65 4.06
C LEU A 224 -7.32 -2.42 4.06
N ASP A 225 -7.24 -3.69 4.45
CA ASP A 225 -8.40 -4.53 4.75
C ASP A 225 -8.39 -4.92 6.22
N VAL A 226 -9.33 -4.39 7.00
CA VAL A 226 -9.57 -4.77 8.40
C VAL A 226 -11.01 -5.23 8.59
N SER A 227 -11.61 -5.79 7.54
CA SER A 227 -12.99 -6.29 7.57
C SER A 227 -13.17 -7.46 8.52
N ASN A 228 -14.40 -7.75 8.93
CA ASN A 228 -14.74 -8.88 9.81
C ASN A 228 -13.92 -8.88 11.12
N ASN A 229 -13.88 -7.72 11.78
CA ASN A 229 -13.20 -7.52 13.08
C ASN A 229 -14.21 -6.97 14.11
N GLN A 230 -13.72 -6.35 15.19
CA GLN A 230 -14.53 -5.80 16.27
C GLN A 230 -14.23 -4.30 16.49
N ILE A 231 -13.89 -3.60 15.41
CA ILE A 231 -13.46 -2.20 15.44
C ILE A 231 -14.66 -1.28 15.67
N GLU A 232 -14.54 -0.38 16.64
CA GLU A 232 -15.56 0.64 16.95
C GLU A 232 -15.13 2.06 16.54
N SER A 233 -13.83 2.36 16.62
CA SER A 233 -13.25 3.65 16.21
C SER A 233 -12.16 3.47 15.17
N ILE A 234 -12.16 4.39 14.21
CA ILE A 234 -11.18 4.47 13.12
C ILE A 234 -10.35 5.76 13.16
N ASP A 235 -10.36 6.49 14.29
CA ASP A 235 -9.65 7.78 14.43
C ASP A 235 -8.15 7.69 14.10
N SER A 236 -7.54 6.53 14.36
CA SER A 236 -6.14 6.24 14.04
C SER A 236 -5.82 6.23 12.54
N LEU A 237 -6.82 6.13 11.66
CA LEU A 237 -6.62 6.18 10.21
C LEU A 237 -6.37 7.60 9.68
N LYS A 238 -6.57 8.65 10.51
CA LYS A 238 -6.50 10.07 10.10
C LYS A 238 -5.23 10.48 9.35
N LYS A 239 -4.10 9.80 9.62
CA LYS A 239 -2.79 10.12 9.04
C LYS A 239 -2.47 9.31 7.79
N LEU A 240 -3.25 8.29 7.46
CA LEU A 240 -3.01 7.35 6.35
C LEU A 240 -3.53 7.93 5.03
N LYS A 241 -3.00 9.09 4.64
CA LYS A 241 -3.51 9.89 3.53
C LYS A 241 -3.29 9.26 2.15
N ASN A 242 -2.40 8.27 2.06
CA ASN A 242 -2.09 7.56 0.83
C ASN A 242 -3.07 6.41 0.53
N LEU A 243 -4.05 6.16 1.42
CA LEU A 243 -5.03 5.11 1.21
C LEU A 243 -5.88 5.37 -0.04
N VAL A 244 -5.90 4.38 -0.93
CA VAL A 244 -6.73 4.31 -2.13
C VAL A 244 -7.81 3.24 -1.98
N HIS A 245 -7.51 2.17 -1.24
CA HIS A 245 -8.42 1.06 -0.97
C HIS A 245 -8.59 0.85 0.54
N LEU A 246 -9.84 0.87 1.00
CA LEU A 246 -10.18 0.66 2.39
C LEU A 246 -11.40 -0.25 2.56
N ASP A 247 -11.20 -1.43 3.16
CA ASP A 247 -12.29 -2.31 3.59
C ASP A 247 -12.41 -2.30 5.13
N LEU A 248 -13.54 -1.78 5.60
CA LEU A 248 -13.94 -1.68 7.00
C LEU A 248 -15.20 -2.51 7.31
N SER A 249 -15.63 -3.35 6.37
CA SER A 249 -16.90 -4.05 6.47
C SER A 249 -16.98 -5.02 7.65
N ASN A 250 -18.20 -5.29 8.13
CA ASN A 250 -18.50 -6.20 9.23
C ASN A 250 -17.68 -5.90 10.50
N ASN A 251 -17.74 -4.63 10.92
CA ASN A 251 -17.20 -4.15 12.19
C ASN A 251 -18.34 -3.55 13.05
N ARG A 252 -18.01 -2.72 14.04
CA ARG A 252 -18.97 -2.05 14.93
C ARG A 252 -18.84 -0.53 14.84
N ILE A 253 -18.44 -0.01 13.69
CA ILE A 253 -18.15 1.41 13.49
C ILE A 253 -19.46 2.19 13.45
N MET A 254 -19.50 3.33 14.13
CA MET A 254 -20.64 4.26 14.10
C MET A 254 -20.29 5.62 13.49
N ASN A 255 -19.03 6.07 13.68
CA ASN A 255 -18.57 7.38 13.26
C ASN A 255 -17.44 7.25 12.23
N ILE A 256 -17.61 7.94 11.10
CA ILE A 256 -16.66 7.93 9.99
C ILE A 256 -16.12 9.33 9.63
N GLU A 257 -16.27 10.34 10.50
CA GLU A 257 -15.77 11.70 10.29
C GLU A 257 -14.27 11.75 9.95
N VAL A 258 -13.49 10.78 10.44
CA VAL A 258 -12.06 10.67 10.12
C VAL A 258 -11.80 10.52 8.62
N LEU A 259 -12.75 9.97 7.85
CA LEU A 259 -12.62 9.76 6.42
C LEU A 259 -12.62 11.08 5.62
N GLU A 260 -12.98 12.23 6.22
CA GLU A 260 -12.94 13.53 5.54
C GLU A 260 -11.55 13.84 4.98
N GLY A 261 -10.50 13.36 5.64
CA GLY A 261 -9.10 13.56 5.26
C GLY A 261 -8.53 12.54 4.26
N LEU A 262 -9.30 11.50 3.89
CA LEU A 262 -8.87 10.42 3.00
C LEU A 262 -9.50 10.59 1.61
N SER A 263 -9.25 11.74 0.98
CA SER A 263 -9.94 12.17 -0.25
C SER A 263 -9.56 11.39 -1.51
N ASP A 264 -8.45 10.64 -1.46
CA ASP A 264 -7.91 9.88 -2.59
C ASP A 264 -8.43 8.43 -2.64
N LEU A 265 -9.34 8.05 -1.73
CA LEU A 265 -10.03 6.76 -1.77
C LEU A 265 -10.80 6.57 -3.09
N GLU A 266 -10.50 5.46 -3.76
CA GLU A 266 -11.20 4.98 -4.95
C GLU A 266 -12.12 3.80 -4.61
N TYR A 267 -11.76 2.99 -3.61
CA TYR A 267 -12.57 1.89 -3.10
C TYR A 267 -12.84 2.06 -1.61
N LEU A 268 -14.12 1.95 -1.23
CA LEU A 268 -14.53 1.95 0.17
C LEU A 268 -15.66 0.94 0.41
N ASN A 269 -15.45 0.05 1.38
CA ASN A 269 -16.47 -0.85 1.87
C ASN A 269 -16.76 -0.59 3.35
N LEU A 270 -17.97 -0.11 3.65
CA LEU A 270 -18.46 0.17 4.99
C LEU A 270 -19.55 -0.80 5.45
N SER A 271 -19.87 -1.81 4.64
CA SER A 271 -21.03 -2.69 4.83
C SER A 271 -21.05 -3.35 6.21
N GLY A 272 -22.24 -3.59 6.77
CA GLY A 272 -22.39 -4.33 8.03
C GLY A 272 -21.87 -3.62 9.28
N ASN A 273 -21.74 -2.29 9.24
CA ASN A 273 -21.45 -1.44 10.40
C ASN A 273 -22.73 -0.79 10.97
N GLN A 274 -22.58 0.14 11.92
CA GLN A 274 -23.67 0.85 12.58
C GLN A 274 -23.68 2.35 12.21
N ILE A 275 -23.30 2.65 10.96
CA ILE A 275 -23.16 4.01 10.44
C ILE A 275 -24.51 4.50 9.93
N SER A 276 -24.98 5.65 10.41
CA SER A 276 -26.22 6.29 9.95
C SER A 276 -26.01 7.59 9.19
N ASP A 277 -24.89 8.27 9.41
CA ASP A 277 -24.52 9.52 8.74
C ASP A 277 -23.30 9.28 7.85
N ILE A 278 -23.50 9.48 6.54
CA ILE A 278 -22.47 9.34 5.50
C ILE A 278 -22.14 10.67 4.83
N SER A 279 -22.58 11.80 5.39
CA SER A 279 -22.37 13.14 4.81
C SER A 279 -20.89 13.52 4.65
N VAL A 280 -20.00 12.92 5.45
CA VAL A 280 -18.54 13.08 5.33
C VAL A 280 -18.01 12.63 3.96
N LEU A 281 -18.65 11.64 3.31
CA LEU A 281 -18.22 11.09 2.03
C LEU A 281 -18.28 12.12 0.88
N ARG A 282 -18.86 13.31 1.11
CA ARG A 282 -18.97 14.40 0.12
C ARG A 282 -17.63 14.81 -0.51
N LYS A 283 -16.51 14.52 0.16
CA LYS A 283 -15.15 14.85 -0.25
C LYS A 283 -14.49 13.82 -1.17
N MET A 284 -15.05 12.60 -1.28
CA MET A 284 -14.44 11.49 -2.00
C MET A 284 -14.68 11.59 -3.51
N LYS A 285 -13.98 12.52 -4.17
CA LYS A 285 -14.15 12.80 -5.60
C LYS A 285 -13.55 11.73 -6.51
N GLN A 286 -12.63 10.93 -5.97
CA GLN A 286 -12.01 9.81 -6.68
C GLN A 286 -12.82 8.50 -6.56
N MET A 287 -13.87 8.49 -5.73
CA MET A 287 -14.63 7.27 -5.43
C MET A 287 -15.13 6.59 -6.71
N ASP A 288 -14.77 5.33 -6.83
CA ASP A 288 -15.07 4.46 -7.96
C ASP A 288 -16.02 3.33 -7.56
N THR A 289 -15.76 2.73 -6.40
CA THR A 289 -16.49 1.59 -5.86
C THR A 289 -16.86 1.83 -4.40
N LEU A 290 -18.17 1.85 -4.12
CA LEU A 290 -18.70 2.11 -2.79
C LEU A 290 -19.71 1.03 -2.37
N TYR A 291 -19.44 0.36 -1.25
CA TYR A 291 -20.34 -0.60 -0.63
C TYR A 291 -20.85 -0.07 0.72
N LEU A 292 -22.17 0.07 0.84
CA LEU A 292 -22.87 0.58 2.02
C LEU A 292 -23.90 -0.42 2.57
N GLU A 293 -23.75 -1.71 2.29
CA GLU A 293 -24.80 -2.69 2.55
C GLU A 293 -25.09 -2.88 4.04
N ASN A 294 -26.35 -3.11 4.38
CA ASN A 294 -26.80 -3.42 5.74
C ASN A 294 -26.36 -2.33 6.75
N LEU A 295 -26.58 -1.07 6.41
CA LEU A 295 -26.35 0.08 7.26
C LEU A 295 -27.68 0.74 7.67
N PRO A 296 -27.77 1.35 8.87
CA PRO A 296 -28.91 2.18 9.25
C PRO A 296 -28.89 3.57 8.57
N VAL A 297 -28.43 3.66 7.32
CA VAL A 297 -28.46 4.88 6.50
C VAL A 297 -29.84 5.06 5.89
N ASN A 298 -30.35 6.28 5.93
CA ASN A 298 -31.65 6.62 5.34
C ASN A 298 -31.56 7.72 4.27
N ASP A 299 -30.56 8.59 4.38
CA ASP A 299 -30.25 9.65 3.42
C ASP A 299 -28.96 9.32 2.68
N ILE A 300 -29.07 9.19 1.35
CA ILE A 300 -27.96 8.89 0.44
C ILE A 300 -27.64 10.06 -0.49
N GLN A 301 -28.19 11.25 -0.28
CA GLN A 301 -28.01 12.40 -1.18
C GLN A 301 -26.53 12.74 -1.43
N VAL A 302 -25.65 12.42 -0.48
CA VAL A 302 -24.19 12.63 -0.58
C VAL A 302 -23.55 11.93 -1.79
N ILE A 303 -24.11 10.82 -2.29
CA ILE A 303 -23.51 10.04 -3.38
C ILE A 303 -23.52 10.80 -4.73
N SER A 304 -24.41 11.77 -4.91
CA SER A 304 -24.40 12.70 -6.07
C SER A 304 -23.05 13.42 -6.24
N SER A 305 -22.30 13.54 -5.16
CA SER A 305 -21.03 14.24 -5.12
C SER A 305 -19.84 13.41 -5.63
N MET A 306 -20.07 12.17 -6.08
CA MET A 306 -19.07 11.20 -6.56
C MET A 306 -19.17 10.98 -8.07
N PRO A 307 -18.63 11.89 -8.91
CA PRO A 307 -18.85 11.87 -10.36
C PRO A 307 -18.23 10.66 -11.07
N ARG A 308 -17.29 9.96 -10.42
CA ARG A 308 -16.57 8.79 -10.96
C ARG A 308 -17.17 7.45 -10.56
N LEU A 309 -18.19 7.44 -9.69
CA LEU A 309 -18.74 6.21 -9.12
C LEU A 309 -19.25 5.27 -10.23
N ARG A 310 -18.63 4.08 -10.31
CA ARG A 310 -18.98 3.02 -11.26
C ARG A 310 -19.72 1.87 -10.57
N ARG A 311 -19.43 1.60 -9.30
CA ARG A 311 -20.02 0.49 -8.55
C ARG A 311 -20.61 0.99 -7.24
N LEU A 312 -21.89 0.69 -7.03
CA LEU A 312 -22.60 1.04 -5.81
C LEU A 312 -23.41 -0.14 -5.31
N SER A 313 -23.29 -0.43 -4.03
CA SER A 313 -24.20 -1.34 -3.35
C SER A 313 -24.86 -0.67 -2.15
N LEU A 314 -26.18 -0.76 -2.11
CA LEU A 314 -27.06 -0.32 -1.02
C LEU A 314 -27.89 -1.50 -0.50
N ALA A 315 -27.43 -2.74 -0.73
CA ALA A 315 -28.22 -3.92 -0.46
C ALA A 315 -28.58 -3.98 1.03
N ARG A 316 -29.83 -4.39 1.32
CA ARG A 316 -30.40 -4.50 2.68
C ARG A 316 -30.53 -3.17 3.43
N ASP A 317 -30.37 -2.03 2.77
CA ASP A 317 -30.62 -0.72 3.38
C ASP A 317 -32.09 -0.31 3.26
N TYR A 318 -32.49 0.63 4.13
CA TYR A 318 -33.80 1.27 4.08
C TYR A 318 -33.64 2.77 3.83
N ILE A 319 -33.77 3.16 2.57
CA ILE A 319 -33.54 4.54 2.10
C ILE A 319 -34.88 5.26 1.93
N ALA A 320 -34.97 6.52 2.36
CA ALA A 320 -36.20 7.31 2.19
C ALA A 320 -36.43 7.75 0.74
N ASP A 321 -35.36 8.11 0.03
CA ASP A 321 -35.44 8.67 -1.32
C ASP A 321 -34.28 8.18 -2.20
N TYR A 322 -34.63 7.47 -3.27
CA TYR A 322 -33.68 6.94 -4.27
C TYR A 322 -33.47 7.88 -5.46
N THR A 323 -34.13 9.04 -5.53
CA THR A 323 -34.10 9.93 -6.72
C THR A 323 -32.70 10.38 -7.10
N VAL A 324 -31.80 10.51 -6.13
CA VAL A 324 -30.37 10.86 -6.36
C VAL A 324 -29.66 9.88 -7.30
N LEU A 325 -30.12 8.63 -7.39
CA LEU A 325 -29.54 7.64 -8.30
C LEU A 325 -29.60 8.09 -9.77
N GLN A 326 -30.59 8.91 -10.16
CA GLN A 326 -30.69 9.42 -11.53
C GLN A 326 -29.49 10.29 -11.93
N GLU A 327 -28.75 10.84 -10.98
CA GLU A 327 -27.60 11.71 -11.23
C GLU A 327 -26.31 10.93 -11.52
N LEU A 328 -26.27 9.63 -11.19
CA LEU A 328 -25.07 8.79 -11.28
C LEU A 328 -24.84 8.22 -12.68
N SER A 329 -24.72 9.10 -13.68
CA SER A 329 -24.61 8.74 -15.11
C SER A 329 -23.41 7.85 -15.48
N ASN A 330 -22.41 7.71 -14.61
CA ASN A 330 -21.26 6.83 -14.79
C ASN A 330 -21.42 5.43 -14.19
N LEU A 331 -22.49 5.18 -13.43
CA LEU A 331 -22.71 3.93 -12.74
C LEU A 331 -22.89 2.76 -13.71
N GLN A 332 -22.18 1.67 -13.44
CA GLN A 332 -22.11 0.47 -14.26
C GLN A 332 -22.71 -0.74 -13.56
N GLU A 333 -22.53 -0.82 -12.24
CA GLU A 333 -23.03 -1.90 -11.40
C GLU A 333 -23.77 -1.31 -10.20
N LEU A 334 -25.01 -1.73 -10.01
CA LEU A 334 -25.86 -1.30 -8.91
C LEU A 334 -26.48 -2.51 -8.22
N ASN A 335 -26.32 -2.60 -6.90
CA ASN A 335 -26.98 -3.61 -6.09
C ASN A 335 -27.95 -2.94 -5.12
N LEU A 336 -29.25 -3.21 -5.32
CA LEU A 336 -30.39 -2.79 -4.52
C LEU A 336 -31.11 -4.01 -3.91
N ALA A 337 -30.45 -5.16 -3.80
CA ALA A 337 -31.07 -6.38 -3.29
C ALA A 337 -31.59 -6.16 -1.86
N TYR A 338 -32.79 -6.63 -1.58
CA TYR A 338 -33.46 -6.56 -0.28
C TYR A 338 -33.63 -5.13 0.26
N THR A 339 -33.69 -4.13 -0.64
CA THR A 339 -34.00 -2.75 -0.28
C THR A 339 -35.50 -2.47 -0.30
N ASN A 340 -35.88 -1.27 0.14
CA ASN A 340 -37.25 -0.76 0.11
C ASN A 340 -37.60 0.05 -1.16
N VAL A 341 -36.79 -0.01 -2.22
CA VAL A 341 -37.14 0.63 -3.50
C VAL A 341 -38.43 0.02 -4.06
N ASN A 342 -39.35 0.86 -4.54
CA ASN A 342 -40.66 0.41 -5.04
C ASN A 342 -41.01 0.98 -6.43
N ASP A 343 -40.18 1.88 -6.95
CA ASP A 343 -40.31 2.48 -8.27
C ASP A 343 -38.93 2.55 -8.92
N LEU A 344 -38.76 1.85 -10.05
CA LEU A 344 -37.50 1.81 -10.80
C LEU A 344 -37.32 3.00 -11.75
N THR A 345 -38.27 3.94 -11.81
CA THR A 345 -38.09 5.18 -12.59
C THR A 345 -36.92 6.02 -12.06
N VAL A 346 -36.55 5.83 -10.78
CA VAL A 346 -35.34 6.40 -10.15
C VAL A 346 -34.02 5.96 -10.81
N LEU A 347 -34.06 4.99 -11.74
CA LEU A 347 -32.89 4.50 -12.46
C LEU A 347 -32.77 5.03 -13.89
N GLN A 348 -33.73 5.85 -14.38
CA GLN A 348 -33.79 6.27 -15.79
C GLN A 348 -32.57 7.08 -16.27
N GLY A 349 -31.79 7.69 -15.37
CA GLY A 349 -30.56 8.42 -15.69
C GLY A 349 -29.30 7.56 -15.84
N LEU A 350 -29.37 6.27 -15.52
CA LEU A 350 -28.21 5.37 -15.44
C LEU A 350 -27.84 4.76 -16.80
N ALA A 351 -27.40 5.60 -17.73
CA ALA A 351 -27.16 5.22 -19.13
C ALA A 351 -26.05 4.17 -19.33
N LYS A 352 -25.14 3.98 -18.37
CA LYS A 352 -24.03 3.00 -18.44
C LYS A 352 -24.28 1.74 -17.61
N LEU A 353 -25.46 1.60 -17.00
CA LEU A 353 -25.75 0.48 -16.11
C LEU A 353 -25.85 -0.83 -16.88
N THR A 354 -25.00 -1.79 -16.54
CA THR A 354 -24.92 -3.11 -17.18
C THR A 354 -25.32 -4.22 -16.22
N TYR A 355 -25.09 -4.03 -14.92
CA TYR A 355 -25.48 -4.96 -13.86
C TYR A 355 -26.43 -4.31 -12.88
N LEU A 356 -27.56 -4.97 -12.61
CA LEU A 356 -28.53 -4.57 -11.59
C LEU A 356 -28.99 -5.79 -10.79
N ASP A 357 -28.82 -5.75 -9.47
CA ASP A 357 -29.44 -6.70 -8.54
C ASP A 357 -30.58 -6.02 -7.78
N ILE A 358 -31.81 -6.52 -7.96
CA ILE A 358 -33.03 -6.13 -7.25
C ILE A 358 -33.70 -7.33 -6.58
N SER A 359 -32.91 -8.38 -6.27
CA SER A 359 -33.43 -9.58 -5.61
C SER A 359 -34.09 -9.22 -4.28
N GLY A 360 -35.25 -9.81 -3.99
CA GLY A 360 -35.99 -9.53 -2.74
C GLY A 360 -36.70 -8.16 -2.68
N VAL A 361 -36.65 -7.37 -3.75
CA VAL A 361 -37.43 -6.13 -3.88
C VAL A 361 -38.84 -6.44 -4.39
N SER A 362 -39.86 -5.79 -3.82
CA SER A 362 -41.27 -6.01 -4.21
C SER A 362 -41.71 -5.09 -5.35
N ILE A 363 -41.22 -5.35 -6.57
CA ILE A 363 -41.57 -4.56 -7.78
C ILE A 363 -42.13 -5.46 -8.88
N SER A 364 -43.27 -5.06 -9.45
CA SER A 364 -43.91 -5.76 -10.57
C SER A 364 -43.59 -5.15 -11.93
N ASP A 365 -43.33 -3.83 -12.00
CA ASP A 365 -43.01 -3.15 -13.26
C ASP A 365 -41.50 -3.07 -13.47
N LEU A 366 -41.02 -3.80 -14.47
CA LEU A 366 -39.60 -3.84 -14.86
C LEU A 366 -39.33 -3.10 -16.17
N SER A 367 -40.31 -2.36 -16.70
CA SER A 367 -40.19 -1.68 -18.00
C SER A 367 -38.97 -0.75 -18.07
N SER A 368 -38.73 0.03 -17.00
CA SER A 368 -37.60 0.97 -16.88
C SER A 368 -36.22 0.30 -16.87
N VAL A 369 -36.13 -1.00 -16.57
CA VAL A 369 -34.86 -1.75 -16.47
C VAL A 369 -34.73 -2.88 -17.50
N SER A 370 -35.67 -2.96 -18.44
CA SER A 370 -35.75 -4.04 -19.44
C SER A 370 -34.54 -4.18 -20.38
N LYS A 371 -33.67 -3.17 -20.44
CA LYS A 371 -32.48 -3.12 -21.31
C LYS A 371 -31.17 -3.47 -20.59
N ILE A 372 -31.20 -3.68 -19.27
CA ILE A 372 -30.00 -4.00 -18.50
C ILE A 372 -29.52 -5.42 -18.86
N GLU A 373 -28.22 -5.55 -19.16
CA GLU A 373 -27.62 -6.80 -19.65
C GLU A 373 -27.67 -7.92 -18.60
N TYR A 374 -27.29 -7.61 -17.35
CA TYR A 374 -27.27 -8.53 -16.23
C TYR A 374 -28.25 -8.07 -15.14
N LEU A 375 -29.52 -8.46 -15.29
CA LEU A 375 -30.57 -8.20 -14.29
C LEU A 375 -30.79 -9.43 -13.41
N LYS A 376 -30.59 -9.28 -12.09
CA LYS A 376 -30.90 -10.29 -11.08
C LYS A 376 -32.11 -9.83 -10.26
N ASN A 377 -33.19 -10.63 -10.25
CA ASN A 377 -34.49 -10.21 -9.71
C ASN A 377 -35.26 -11.34 -8.98
N ARG A 378 -34.58 -12.37 -8.50
CA ARG A 378 -35.17 -13.51 -7.78
C ARG A 378 -34.43 -13.80 -6.49
#